data_AF-A0A7Y5LVM5-F1
#
_entry.id   AF-A0A7Y5LVM5-F1
#
_cell.length_a   1.000
_cell.length_b   1.000
_cell.length_c   1.000
_cell.angle_alpha   90.00
_cell.angle_beta   90.00
_cell.angle_gamma   90.00
#
_symmetry.space_group_name_H-M   'P 1'
#
loop_
_entity.id
_entity.type
_entity.pdbx_description
1 polymer ?
#
loop_
_entity_poly.entity_id
_entity_poly.type
_entity_poly.pdbx_seq_one_letter_code
_entity_poly.pdbx_strand_id
1 'polypeptide(L)'
;MRLHGPFRWEASCPPRALAGVRRSPPKSRPPLPRRGSAISSARGERADARSDVYGLGATLYELLCGRPPFREKSIYETLRAVQEQDPPAPRGIDPRVPPDLQTIVLKCLEKDRDRRYATAGDLADDLDAWLDGRPIAAHPPSIRNRAARFVSRRKAVVLPAAVLAIRALAAAGWGVHTSSRRSARVRGLLEEASGREAGGDWQGARDAFGAAAQLAPGNLPASDGLKRAEAAIAAAQASLEKNAAEAKRREGAWRRRRSPG
;
A
#
# COMPACT_ATOMS: atom_id res chain seq x y z
N MET A 1 -2.28 -21.94 -44.17
CA MET A 1 -2.46 -20.95 -45.26
C MET A 1 -2.14 -19.57 -44.73
N ARG A 2 -1.31 -18.84 -45.49
CA ARG A 2 -0.78 -17.47 -45.30
C ARG A 2 0.45 -17.32 -44.38
N LEU A 3 1.57 -17.40 -45.09
CA LEU A 3 2.93 -16.97 -44.79
C LEU A 3 3.01 -15.42 -44.73
N HIS A 4 3.73 -14.89 -43.75
CA HIS A 4 4.42 -13.59 -43.77
C HIS A 4 5.68 -13.84 -42.92
N GLY A 5 6.89 -14.07 -43.45
CA GLY A 5 7.69 -13.22 -44.34
C GLY A 5 8.79 -12.55 -43.49
N PRO A 6 10.07 -12.99 -43.54
CA PRO A 6 11.12 -12.45 -42.68
C PRO A 6 11.57 -11.06 -43.14
N PHE A 7 11.60 -10.11 -42.20
CA PHE A 7 12.00 -8.71 -42.38
C PHE A 7 13.53 -8.64 -42.61
N ARG A 8 13.94 -8.37 -43.84
CA ARG A 8 15.34 -8.30 -44.28
C ARG A 8 15.80 -6.84 -44.23
N TRP A 9 16.82 -6.54 -43.41
CA TRP A 9 17.49 -5.24 -43.44
C TRP A 9 18.45 -5.21 -44.64
N GLU A 10 18.21 -4.34 -45.60
CA GLU A 10 19.08 -4.19 -46.78
C GLU A 10 19.74 -2.81 -46.73
N ALA A 11 21.05 -2.81 -46.48
CA ALA A 11 21.89 -1.64 -46.49
C ALA A 11 22.07 -1.13 -47.92
N SER A 12 21.41 -0.01 -48.24
CA SER A 12 21.68 0.75 -49.47
C SER A 12 22.70 1.86 -49.19
N CYS A 13 23.98 1.58 -49.47
CA CYS A 13 25.02 2.61 -49.62
C CYS A 13 25.35 2.75 -51.12
N PRO A 14 25.12 3.92 -51.75
CA PRO A 14 25.62 4.16 -53.11
C PRO A 14 27.12 4.54 -53.10
N PRO A 15 27.92 4.09 -54.08
CA PRO A 15 29.31 4.50 -54.22
C PRO A 15 29.38 5.82 -55.00
N ARG A 16 29.96 6.87 -54.40
CA ARG A 16 30.31 8.09 -55.15
C ARG A 16 31.80 8.44 -55.01
N ALA A 17 32.51 8.01 -56.04
CA ALA A 17 33.64 8.60 -56.73
C ALA A 17 34.35 9.81 -56.07
N LEU A 18 35.64 9.58 -55.81
CA LEU A 18 36.69 10.56 -55.59
C LEU A 18 36.93 11.38 -56.86
N ALA A 19 36.90 12.71 -56.76
CA ALA A 19 37.51 13.59 -57.76
C ALA A 19 38.03 14.89 -57.11
N GLY A 20 39.37 15.01 -57.07
CA GLY A 20 40.10 16.26 -57.25
C GLY A 20 39.78 17.46 -56.36
N VAL A 21 40.32 17.49 -55.14
CA VAL A 21 40.63 18.75 -54.45
C VAL A 21 42.10 18.71 -54.03
N ARG A 22 42.96 19.43 -54.77
CA ARG A 22 44.33 19.72 -54.36
C ARG A 22 44.26 20.55 -53.07
N ARG A 23 44.66 19.97 -51.94
CA ARG A 23 44.80 20.72 -50.67
C ARG A 23 46.25 21.21 -50.56
N SER A 24 46.43 22.53 -50.58
CA SER A 24 47.70 23.18 -50.23
C SER A 24 48.11 22.82 -48.80
N PRO A 25 49.43 22.69 -48.50
CA PRO A 25 49.88 22.40 -47.15
C PRO A 25 49.64 23.63 -46.24
N PRO A 26 49.06 23.48 -45.03
CA PRO A 26 48.94 24.59 -44.11
C PRO A 26 50.31 24.95 -43.52
N LYS A 27 50.63 26.26 -43.56
CA LYS A 27 51.75 26.87 -42.82
C LYS A 27 51.63 26.51 -41.33
N SER A 28 52.78 26.25 -40.72
CA SER A 28 53.02 25.95 -39.30
C SER A 28 51.99 26.57 -38.34
N ARG A 29 51.23 25.71 -37.66
CA ARG A 29 50.36 26.10 -36.53
C ARG A 29 51.23 26.30 -35.27
N PRO A 30 50.99 27.34 -34.45
CA PRO A 30 51.58 27.40 -33.12
C PRO A 30 51.01 26.28 -32.22
N PRO A 31 51.77 25.76 -31.25
CA PRO A 31 51.28 24.71 -30.36
C PRO A 31 50.09 25.20 -29.54
N LEU A 32 48.98 24.47 -29.60
CA LEU A 32 47.81 24.71 -28.75
C LEU A 32 48.19 24.47 -27.28
N PRO A 33 47.72 25.29 -26.33
CA PRO A 33 47.83 24.95 -24.93
C PRO A 33 47.06 23.64 -24.69
N ARG A 34 47.71 22.66 -24.05
CA ARG A 34 47.09 21.42 -23.58
C ARG A 34 45.93 21.77 -22.63
N ARG A 35 44.73 22.00 -23.18
CA ARG A 35 43.50 22.08 -22.40
C ARG A 35 43.16 20.66 -21.98
N GLY A 36 43.62 20.30 -20.80
CA GLY A 36 42.94 19.29 -20.00
C GLY A 36 41.52 19.77 -19.74
N SER A 37 40.54 19.07 -20.32
CA SER A 37 39.16 19.07 -19.84
C SER A 37 38.57 17.70 -20.18
N ALA A 38 39.21 16.66 -19.63
CA ALA A 38 38.53 15.42 -19.35
C ALA A 38 37.59 15.69 -18.19
N ILE A 39 36.28 15.76 -18.45
CA ILE A 39 35.27 15.62 -17.39
C ILE A 39 35.23 14.12 -17.07
N SER A 40 36.27 13.65 -16.41
CA SER A 40 36.34 12.33 -15.80
C SER A 40 37.25 12.46 -14.60
N SER A 41 36.69 12.91 -13.47
CA SER A 41 37.12 12.53 -12.12
C SER A 41 36.45 13.45 -11.08
N ALA A 42 35.26 13.06 -10.64
CA ALA A 42 34.84 13.33 -9.28
C ALA A 42 34.70 11.97 -8.59
N ARG A 43 35.73 11.62 -7.79
CA ARG A 43 36.06 10.33 -7.15
C ARG A 43 36.87 9.37 -8.02
N GLY A 44 38.16 9.27 -7.69
CA GLY A 44 39.15 8.41 -8.34
C GLY A 44 38.99 6.94 -7.99
N GLU A 45 37.95 6.30 -8.52
CA GLU A 45 38.01 4.89 -8.85
C GLU A 45 38.20 4.78 -10.36
N ARG A 46 39.13 3.93 -10.81
CA ARG A 46 39.38 3.66 -12.23
C ARG A 46 38.05 3.49 -12.96
N ALA A 47 37.90 4.15 -14.12
CA ALA A 47 36.74 3.98 -14.99
C ALA A 47 36.52 2.48 -15.23
N ASP A 48 35.52 1.94 -14.54
CA ASP A 48 35.18 0.53 -14.52
C ASP A 48 34.30 0.23 -15.74
N ALA A 49 34.37 -0.99 -16.29
CA ALA A 49 33.58 -1.40 -17.46
C ALA A 49 32.07 -1.14 -17.27
N ARG A 50 31.62 -1.14 -16.01
CA ARG A 50 30.25 -0.83 -15.59
C ARG A 50 29.81 0.62 -15.80
N SER A 51 30.75 1.55 -15.98
CA SER A 51 30.46 2.94 -16.39
C SER A 51 30.14 2.99 -17.88
N ASP A 52 30.85 2.22 -18.71
CA ASP A 52 30.56 2.12 -20.14
C ASP A 52 29.22 1.43 -20.38
N VAL A 53 28.89 0.38 -19.61
CA VAL A 53 27.55 -0.25 -19.60
C VAL A 53 26.44 0.77 -19.31
N TYR A 54 26.67 1.70 -18.37
CA TYR A 54 25.70 2.75 -18.08
C TYR A 54 25.53 3.70 -19.27
N GLY A 55 26.63 4.10 -19.91
CA GLY A 55 26.62 4.93 -21.11
C GLY A 55 25.86 4.27 -22.27
N LEU A 56 26.16 3.00 -22.56
CA LEU A 56 25.46 2.21 -23.57
C LEU A 56 23.96 2.05 -23.25
N GLY A 57 23.61 1.83 -21.99
CA GLY A 57 22.22 1.79 -21.53
C GLY A 57 21.48 3.12 -21.74
N ALA A 58 22.14 4.25 -21.51
CA ALA A 58 21.57 5.58 -21.74
C ALA A 58 21.36 5.85 -23.24
N THR A 59 22.29 5.43 -24.10
CA THR A 59 22.14 5.50 -25.55
C THR A 59 20.98 4.62 -26.02
N LEU A 60 20.92 3.36 -25.56
CA LEU A 60 19.82 2.45 -25.90
C LEU A 60 18.47 3.01 -25.45
N TYR A 61 18.39 3.59 -24.25
CA TYR A 61 17.19 4.28 -23.77
C TYR A 61 16.75 5.39 -24.72
N GLU A 62 17.69 6.22 -25.16
CA GLU A 62 17.42 7.32 -26.08
C GLU A 62 16.94 6.84 -27.44
N LEU A 63 17.55 5.77 -27.97
CA LEU A 63 17.10 5.14 -29.22
C LEU A 63 15.67 4.60 -29.13
N LEU A 64 15.28 4.06 -27.98
CA LEU A 64 13.93 3.52 -27.76
C LEU A 64 12.89 4.61 -27.50
N CYS A 65 13.23 5.63 -26.74
CA CYS A 65 12.28 6.65 -26.28
C CYS A 65 12.32 7.93 -27.14
N GLY A 66 13.29 8.07 -28.05
CA GLY A 66 13.56 9.29 -28.81
C GLY A 66 14.07 10.46 -27.95
N ARG A 67 14.45 10.20 -26.69
CA ARG A 67 14.94 11.21 -25.75
C ARG A 67 15.84 10.59 -24.68
N PRO A 68 16.85 11.32 -24.18
CA PRO A 68 17.70 10.82 -23.11
C PRO A 68 16.90 10.59 -21.82
N PRO A 69 17.40 9.73 -20.90
CA PRO A 69 16.71 9.38 -19.66
C PRO A 69 16.46 10.58 -18.73
N PHE A 70 17.38 11.55 -18.72
CA PHE A 70 17.25 12.79 -17.96
C PHE A 70 17.47 13.98 -18.89
N ARG A 71 16.57 14.97 -18.83
CA ARG A 71 16.65 16.19 -19.62
C ARG A 71 16.38 17.38 -18.70
N GLU A 72 17.42 17.85 -18.04
CA GLU A 72 17.35 19.00 -17.14
C GLU A 72 17.87 20.27 -17.81
N LYS A 73 17.59 21.43 -17.19
CA LYS A 73 17.94 22.74 -17.77
C LYS A 73 19.43 23.04 -17.67
N SER A 74 20.12 22.41 -16.70
CA SER A 74 21.55 22.56 -16.46
C SER A 74 22.27 21.21 -16.43
N ILE A 75 23.55 21.22 -16.81
CA ILE A 75 24.46 20.07 -16.67
C ILE A 75 24.52 19.62 -15.20
N TYR A 76 24.56 20.57 -14.26
CA TYR A 76 24.60 20.25 -12.84
C TYR A 76 23.35 19.50 -12.38
N GLU A 77 22.17 19.96 -12.81
CA GLU A 77 20.90 19.30 -12.52
C GLU A 77 20.84 17.91 -13.18
N THR A 78 21.36 17.77 -14.40
CA THR A 78 21.42 16.47 -15.08
C THR A 78 22.33 15.49 -14.34
N LEU A 79 23.51 15.93 -13.90
CA LEU A 79 24.42 15.10 -13.09
C LEU A 79 23.78 14.69 -11.77
N ARG A 80 23.07 15.62 -11.12
CA ARG A 80 22.31 15.34 -9.91
C ARG A 80 21.20 14.33 -10.18
N ALA A 81 20.43 14.48 -11.26
CA ALA A 81 19.39 13.53 -11.65
C ALA A 81 19.97 12.14 -11.97
N VAL A 82 21.11 12.08 -12.66
CA VAL A 82 21.85 10.84 -12.93
C VAL A 82 22.30 10.16 -11.63
N GLN A 83 22.63 10.90 -10.57
CA GLN A 83 23.02 10.31 -9.29
C GLN A 83 21.83 9.95 -8.40
N GLU A 84 20.80 10.79 -8.37
CA GLU A 84 19.74 10.76 -7.35
C GLU A 84 18.41 10.19 -7.85
N GLN A 85 18.09 10.33 -9.14
CA GLN A 85 16.78 10.01 -9.70
C GLN A 85 16.83 8.74 -10.54
N ASP A 86 15.81 7.88 -10.39
CA ASP A 86 15.68 6.70 -11.26
C ASP A 86 15.15 7.14 -12.63
N PRO A 87 15.63 6.55 -13.74
CA PRO A 87 15.13 6.90 -15.06
C PRO A 87 13.63 6.54 -15.16
N PRO A 88 12.83 7.33 -15.89
CA PRO A 88 11.46 6.94 -16.21
C PRO A 88 11.43 5.58 -16.90
N ALA A 89 10.39 4.77 -16.67
CA ALA A 89 10.28 3.49 -17.36
C ALA A 89 10.03 3.74 -18.87
N PRO A 90 10.82 3.14 -19.79
CA PRO A 90 10.60 3.26 -21.23
C PRO A 90 9.15 3.03 -21.67
N ARG A 91 8.47 2.01 -21.13
CA ARG A 91 7.06 1.71 -21.45
C ARG A 91 6.06 2.74 -20.93
N GLY A 92 6.47 3.59 -19.98
CA GLY A 92 5.68 4.74 -19.56
C GLY A 92 5.76 5.91 -20.55
N ILE A 93 6.71 5.88 -21.49
CA ILE A 93 6.90 6.89 -22.54
C ILE A 93 6.37 6.36 -23.85
N ASP A 94 6.80 5.17 -24.24
CA ASP A 94 6.31 4.46 -25.42
C ASP A 94 5.88 3.03 -25.05
N PRO A 95 4.56 2.77 -24.96
CA PRO A 95 4.03 1.45 -24.62
C PRO A 95 4.44 0.33 -25.58
N ARG A 96 4.91 0.65 -26.80
CA ARG A 96 5.37 -0.31 -27.81
C ARG A 96 6.71 -0.95 -27.46
N VAL A 97 7.46 -0.38 -26.51
CA VAL A 97 8.73 -0.95 -26.06
C VAL A 97 8.49 -2.32 -25.41
N PRO A 98 9.17 -3.40 -25.86
CA PRO A 98 9.03 -4.72 -25.27
C PRO A 98 9.41 -4.75 -23.77
N PRO A 99 8.70 -5.53 -22.93
CA PRO A 99 8.98 -5.63 -21.50
C PRO A 99 10.43 -6.04 -21.18
N ASP A 100 10.97 -6.99 -21.94
CA ASP A 100 12.30 -7.55 -21.72
C ASP A 100 13.39 -6.53 -22.05
N LEU A 101 13.22 -5.80 -23.16
CA LEU A 101 14.13 -4.74 -23.55
C LEU A 101 14.11 -3.58 -22.55
N GLN A 102 12.94 -3.24 -22.00
CA GLN A 102 12.86 -2.31 -20.88
C GLN A 102 13.68 -2.81 -19.67
N THR A 103 13.59 -4.10 -19.33
CA THR A 103 14.32 -4.67 -18.19
C THR A 103 15.83 -4.57 -18.38
N ILE A 104 16.33 -4.90 -19.58
CA ILE A 104 17.75 -4.75 -19.94
C ILE A 104 18.20 -3.30 -19.76
N VAL A 105 17.48 -2.34 -20.33
CA VAL A 105 17.81 -0.91 -20.26
C VAL A 105 17.82 -0.41 -18.82
N LEU A 106 16.79 -0.77 -18.03
CA LEU A 106 16.70 -0.33 -16.64
C LEU A 106 17.82 -0.95 -15.77
N LYS A 107 18.27 -2.17 -16.07
CA LYS A 107 19.42 -2.79 -15.39
C LYS A 107 20.73 -2.06 -15.71
N CYS A 108 20.94 -1.62 -16.95
CA CYS A 108 22.11 -0.79 -17.31
C CYS A 108 22.11 0.55 -16.56
N LEU A 109 20.93 1.15 -16.38
CA LEU A 109 20.75 2.46 -15.75
C LEU A 109 20.61 2.41 -14.21
N GLU A 110 20.87 1.25 -13.59
CA GLU A 110 20.87 1.14 -12.12
C GLU A 110 21.91 2.05 -11.47
N LYS A 111 21.55 2.64 -10.33
CA LYS A 111 22.45 3.57 -9.61
C LYS A 111 23.56 2.84 -8.88
N ASP A 112 23.21 1.67 -8.34
CA ASP A 112 24.13 0.76 -7.69
C ASP A 112 24.96 0.03 -8.77
N ARG A 113 26.28 0.20 -8.73
CA ARG A 113 27.19 -0.41 -9.71
C ARG A 113 27.17 -1.93 -9.66
N ASP A 114 26.93 -2.53 -8.49
CA ASP A 114 26.90 -3.99 -8.32
C ASP A 114 25.63 -4.63 -8.88
N ARG A 115 24.62 -3.82 -9.20
CA ARG A 115 23.36 -4.28 -9.80
C ARG A 115 23.32 -4.17 -11.32
N ARG A 116 24.32 -3.52 -11.92
CA ARG A 116 24.49 -3.45 -13.38
C ARG A 116 25.06 -4.77 -13.91
N TYR A 117 25.09 -4.90 -15.22
CA TYR A 117 25.93 -5.92 -15.85
C TYR A 117 27.39 -5.72 -15.46
N ALA A 118 28.08 -6.82 -15.18
CA ALA A 118 29.48 -6.74 -14.76
C ALA A 118 30.36 -6.35 -15.95
N THR A 119 30.01 -6.82 -17.15
CA THR A 119 30.70 -6.51 -18.39
C THR A 119 29.75 -6.09 -19.51
N ALA A 120 30.30 -5.51 -20.57
CA ALA A 120 29.55 -5.26 -21.82
C ALA A 120 29.18 -6.57 -22.55
N GLY A 121 29.92 -7.66 -22.31
CA GLY A 121 29.61 -8.99 -22.82
C GLY A 121 28.29 -9.51 -22.24
N ASP A 122 28.10 -9.41 -20.93
CA ASP A 122 26.86 -9.85 -20.28
C ASP A 122 25.62 -9.08 -20.80
N LEU A 123 25.81 -7.80 -21.19
CA LEU A 123 24.77 -7.01 -21.83
C LEU A 123 24.48 -7.51 -23.25
N ALA A 124 25.53 -7.82 -24.02
CA ALA A 124 25.38 -8.38 -25.37
C ALA A 124 24.65 -9.73 -25.32
N ASP A 125 25.01 -10.60 -24.37
CA ASP A 125 24.37 -11.91 -24.20
C ASP A 125 22.85 -11.80 -23.94
N ASP A 126 22.42 -10.85 -23.10
CA ASP A 126 21.00 -10.60 -22.84
C ASP A 126 20.28 -9.96 -24.04
N LEU A 127 20.98 -9.12 -24.82
CA LEU A 127 20.42 -8.55 -26.05
C LEU A 127 20.28 -9.61 -27.15
N ASP A 128 21.27 -10.49 -27.31
CA ASP A 128 21.23 -11.62 -28.25
C ASP A 128 20.15 -12.62 -27.85
N ALA A 129 20.04 -12.95 -26.54
CA ALA A 129 18.95 -13.77 -26.04
C ALA A 129 17.58 -13.16 -26.38
N TRP A 130 17.41 -11.84 -26.20
CA TRP A 130 16.18 -11.15 -26.56
C TRP A 130 15.92 -11.19 -28.08
N LEU A 131 16.93 -10.95 -28.92
CA LEU A 131 16.82 -11.03 -30.39
C LEU A 131 16.43 -12.44 -30.87
N ASP A 132 16.93 -13.48 -30.20
CA ASP A 132 16.62 -14.88 -30.47
C ASP A 132 15.27 -15.35 -29.87
N GLY A 133 14.58 -14.50 -29.12
CA GLY A 133 13.35 -14.87 -28.39
C GLY A 133 13.59 -15.84 -27.22
N ARG A 134 14.83 -15.92 -26.71
CA ARG A 134 15.21 -16.69 -25.53
C ARG A 134 14.96 -15.87 -24.24
N PRO A 135 14.73 -16.52 -23.10
CA PRO A 135 14.57 -15.81 -21.83
C PRO A 135 15.85 -15.07 -21.46
N ILE A 136 15.72 -13.78 -21.09
CA ILE A 136 16.82 -12.93 -20.65
C ILE A 136 17.22 -13.24 -19.19
N ALA A 137 18.49 -13.08 -18.83
CA ALA A 137 18.99 -13.28 -17.47
C ALA A 137 18.66 -12.08 -16.55
N ALA A 138 18.44 -10.90 -17.11
CA ALA A 138 18.04 -9.73 -16.34
C ALA A 138 16.62 -9.85 -15.76
N HIS A 139 16.54 -9.70 -14.45
CA HIS A 139 15.27 -9.68 -13.73
C HIS A 139 14.83 -8.24 -13.49
N PRO A 140 13.53 -7.91 -13.65
CA PRO A 140 13.02 -6.58 -13.39
C PRO A 140 13.28 -6.17 -11.93
N PRO A 141 13.56 -4.88 -11.66
CA PRO A 141 13.79 -4.42 -10.30
C PRO A 141 12.56 -4.70 -9.42
N SER A 142 12.77 -5.55 -8.41
CA SER A 142 11.73 -5.98 -7.46
C SER A 142 10.96 -4.79 -6.90
N ILE A 143 9.63 -4.92 -6.77
CA ILE A 143 8.74 -3.90 -6.18
C ILE A 143 9.24 -3.49 -4.79
N ARG A 144 9.84 -4.41 -4.04
CA ARG A 144 10.48 -4.16 -2.75
C ARG A 144 11.62 -3.15 -2.84
N ASN A 145 12.45 -3.22 -3.89
CA ASN A 145 13.54 -2.27 -4.11
C ASN A 145 13.02 -0.87 -4.45
N ARG A 146 11.95 -0.79 -5.25
CA ARG A 146 11.28 0.49 -5.55
C ARG A 146 10.66 1.10 -4.30
N ALA A 147 9.96 0.31 -3.49
CA ALA A 147 9.39 0.76 -2.21
C ALA A 147 10.49 1.20 -1.23
N ALA A 148 11.57 0.43 -1.07
CA ALA A 148 12.67 0.76 -0.18
C ALA A 148 13.38 2.08 -0.58
N ARG A 149 13.61 2.31 -1.88
CA ARG A 149 14.16 3.58 -2.39
C ARG A 149 13.19 4.74 -2.23
N PHE A 150 11.89 4.52 -2.41
CA PHE A 150 10.87 5.54 -2.17
C PHE A 150 10.83 5.97 -0.70
N VAL A 151 10.86 4.99 0.22
CA VAL A 151 10.92 5.23 1.67
C VAL A 151 12.21 5.96 2.03
N SER A 152 13.36 5.57 1.48
CA SER A 152 14.64 6.18 1.81
C SER A 152 14.78 7.63 1.32
N ARG A 153 14.15 7.99 0.20
CA ARG A 153 14.13 9.35 -0.33
C ARG A 153 13.12 10.28 0.36
N ARG A 154 12.04 9.73 0.95
CA ARG A 154 10.95 10.50 1.56
C ARG A 154 10.77 10.21 3.06
N LYS A 155 11.84 9.83 3.77
CA LYS A 155 11.78 9.47 5.20
C LYS A 155 11.07 10.51 6.07
N ALA A 156 11.30 11.80 5.79
CA ALA A 156 10.69 12.91 6.50
C ALA A 156 9.14 12.96 6.42
N VAL A 157 8.54 12.36 5.38
CA VAL A 157 7.08 12.30 5.19
C VAL A 157 6.54 10.91 5.49
N VAL A 158 7.26 9.86 5.08
CA VAL A 158 6.79 8.47 5.19
C VAL A 158 6.76 7.99 6.65
N LEU A 159 7.78 8.33 7.46
CA LEU A 159 7.83 7.90 8.86
C LEU A 159 6.68 8.48 9.70
N PRO A 160 6.41 9.80 9.70
CA PRO A 160 5.28 10.33 10.48
C PRO A 160 3.93 9.81 9.98
N ALA A 161 3.74 9.64 8.66
CA ALA A 161 2.52 9.06 8.12
C ALA A 161 2.31 7.60 8.57
N ALA A 162 3.36 6.79 8.60
CA ALA A 162 3.30 5.41 9.10
C ALA A 162 2.93 5.37 10.59
N VAL A 163 3.52 6.25 11.41
CA VAL A 163 3.18 6.35 12.85
C VAL A 163 1.72 6.73 13.04
N LEU A 164 1.20 7.71 12.28
CA LEU A 164 -0.21 8.10 12.33
C LEU A 164 -1.13 6.95 11.92
N ALA A 165 -0.78 6.21 10.87
CA ALA A 165 -1.55 5.04 10.44
C ALA A 165 -1.58 3.94 11.51
N ILE A 166 -0.43 3.62 12.12
CA ILE A 166 -0.35 2.65 13.22
C ILE A 166 -1.20 3.09 14.41
N ARG A 167 -1.15 4.39 14.76
CA ARG A 167 -1.98 4.93 15.85
C ARG A 167 -3.47 4.89 15.55
N ALA A 168 -3.87 5.20 14.32
CA ALA A 168 -5.26 5.09 13.88
C ALA A 168 -5.76 3.64 13.95
N LEU A 169 -4.94 2.68 13.49
CA LEU A 169 -5.26 1.26 13.57
C LEU A 169 -5.33 0.75 15.01
N ALA A 170 -4.41 1.17 15.88
CA ALA A 170 -4.44 0.82 17.30
C ALA A 170 -5.68 1.40 18.00
N ALA A 171 -6.05 2.65 17.72
CA ALA A 171 -7.25 3.28 18.26
C ALA A 171 -8.52 2.60 17.77
N ALA A 172 -8.59 2.25 16.47
CA ALA A 172 -9.70 1.49 15.91
C ALA A 172 -9.81 0.09 16.54
N GLY A 173 -8.68 -0.63 16.65
CA GLY A 173 -8.62 -1.94 17.30
C GLY A 173 -9.04 -1.89 18.77
N TRP A 174 -8.62 -0.85 19.51
CA TRP A 174 -9.05 -0.61 20.88
C TRP A 174 -10.55 -0.32 20.98
N GLY A 175 -11.08 0.50 20.07
CA GLY A 175 -12.51 0.78 19.96
C GLY A 175 -13.32 -0.50 19.72
N VAL A 176 -12.88 -1.34 18.78
CA VAL A 176 -13.52 -2.64 18.49
C VAL A 176 -13.42 -3.59 19.68
N HIS A 177 -12.28 -3.67 20.35
CA HIS A 177 -12.06 -4.54 21.52
C HIS A 177 -12.96 -4.13 22.70
N THR A 178 -13.02 -2.84 22.99
CA THR A 178 -13.88 -2.32 24.07
C THR A 178 -15.36 -2.46 23.73
N SER A 179 -15.75 -2.25 22.48
CA SER A 179 -17.11 -2.50 22.00
C SER A 179 -17.48 -3.98 22.12
N SER A 180 -16.59 -4.90 21.72
CA SER A 180 -16.79 -6.35 21.82
C SER A 180 -16.96 -6.81 23.26
N ARG A 181 -16.19 -6.22 24.20
CA ARG A 181 -16.35 -6.48 25.64
C ARG A 181 -17.69 -5.98 26.18
N ARG A 182 -18.16 -4.81 25.73
CA ARG A 182 -19.50 -4.30 26.09
C ARG A 182 -20.59 -5.24 25.58
N SER A 183 -20.52 -5.67 24.33
CA SER A 183 -21.50 -6.60 23.72
C SER A 183 -21.50 -7.98 24.39
N ALA A 184 -20.35 -8.50 24.83
CA ALA A 184 -20.30 -9.75 25.59
C ALA A 184 -20.97 -9.61 26.96
N ARG A 185 -20.73 -8.49 27.67
CA ARG A 185 -21.32 -8.25 29.00
C ARG A 185 -22.83 -8.06 28.96
N VAL A 186 -23.35 -7.37 27.94
CA VAL A 186 -24.79 -7.20 27.75
C VAL A 186 -25.48 -8.55 27.47
N ARG A 187 -24.88 -9.41 26.63
CA ARG A 187 -25.43 -10.76 26.38
C ARG A 187 -25.53 -11.60 27.65
N GLY A 188 -24.48 -11.62 28.47
CA GLY A 188 -24.51 -12.35 29.74
C GLY A 188 -25.59 -11.84 30.70
N LEU A 189 -25.80 -10.51 30.78
CA LEU A 189 -26.87 -9.93 31.60
C LEU A 189 -28.27 -10.29 31.07
N LEU A 190 -28.45 -10.35 29.75
CA LEU A 190 -29.73 -10.75 29.16
C LEU A 190 -30.04 -12.22 29.42
N GLU A 191 -29.03 -13.10 29.34
CA GLU A 191 -29.17 -14.51 29.68
C GLU A 191 -29.51 -14.70 31.17
N GLU A 192 -28.79 -14.02 32.07
CA GLU A 192 -29.07 -14.03 33.51
C GLU A 192 -30.49 -13.52 33.81
N ALA A 193 -30.89 -12.39 33.20
CA ALA A 193 -32.20 -11.80 33.40
C ALA A 193 -33.33 -12.73 32.90
N SER A 194 -33.14 -13.36 31.74
CA SER A 194 -34.11 -14.31 31.18
C SER A 194 -34.21 -15.57 32.05
N GLY A 195 -33.11 -16.04 32.62
CA GLY A 195 -33.10 -17.16 33.56
C GLY A 195 -33.85 -16.85 34.86
N ARG A 196 -33.68 -15.65 35.41
CA ARG A 196 -34.42 -15.18 36.60
C ARG A 196 -35.91 -14.99 36.32
N GLU A 197 -36.24 -14.47 35.14
CA GLU A 197 -37.61 -14.36 34.67
C GLU A 197 -38.28 -15.74 34.63
N ALA A 198 -37.62 -16.74 34.03
CA ALA A 198 -38.13 -18.11 33.99
C ALA A 198 -38.25 -18.76 35.38
N GLY A 199 -37.39 -18.39 36.32
CA GLY A 199 -37.43 -18.82 37.72
C GLY A 199 -38.48 -18.10 38.58
N GLY A 200 -39.17 -17.09 38.04
CA GLY A 200 -40.16 -16.29 38.78
C GLY A 200 -39.56 -15.23 39.72
N ASP A 201 -38.23 -15.02 39.70
CA ASP A 201 -37.56 -13.94 40.42
C ASP A 201 -37.65 -12.63 39.61
N TRP A 202 -38.82 -12.00 39.66
CA TRP A 202 -39.10 -10.78 38.90
C TRP A 202 -38.29 -9.58 39.36
N GLN A 203 -37.90 -9.51 40.64
CA GLN A 203 -37.05 -8.44 41.17
C GLN A 203 -35.62 -8.58 40.63
N GLY A 204 -35.03 -9.77 40.74
CA GLY A 204 -33.70 -10.02 40.21
C GLY A 204 -33.64 -9.91 38.68
N ALA A 205 -34.72 -10.25 37.97
CA ALA A 205 -34.84 -10.04 36.52
C ALA A 205 -34.88 -8.55 36.16
N ARG A 206 -35.65 -7.73 36.90
CA ARG A 206 -35.70 -6.27 36.72
C ARG A 206 -34.31 -5.64 36.84
N ASP A 207 -33.57 -5.98 37.90
CA ASP A 207 -32.25 -5.42 38.16
C ASP A 207 -31.25 -5.78 37.04
N ALA A 208 -31.29 -7.03 36.57
CA ALA A 208 -30.42 -7.50 35.48
C ALA A 208 -30.76 -6.86 34.12
N PHE A 209 -32.05 -6.74 33.77
CA PHE A 209 -32.48 -6.00 32.58
C PHE A 209 -32.15 -4.51 32.67
N GLY A 210 -32.29 -3.91 33.86
CA GLY A 210 -31.91 -2.52 34.12
C GLY A 210 -30.41 -2.27 33.91
N ALA A 211 -29.56 -3.16 34.42
CA ALA A 211 -28.12 -3.10 34.20
C ALA A 211 -27.75 -3.26 32.71
N ALA A 212 -28.43 -4.14 31.98
CA ALA A 212 -28.25 -4.31 30.53
C ALA A 212 -28.67 -3.05 29.75
N ALA A 213 -29.80 -2.43 30.12
CA ALA A 213 -30.31 -1.21 29.50
C ALA A 213 -29.39 0.00 29.74
N GLN A 214 -28.77 0.11 30.91
CA GLN A 214 -27.78 1.17 31.18
C GLN A 214 -26.51 1.01 30.33
N LEU A 215 -26.05 -0.22 30.11
CA LEU A 215 -24.86 -0.50 29.30
C LEU A 215 -25.13 -0.36 27.79
N ALA A 216 -26.37 -0.58 27.35
CA ALA A 216 -26.79 -0.46 25.96
C ALA A 216 -28.21 0.15 25.86
N PRO A 217 -28.36 1.48 25.96
CA PRO A 217 -29.66 2.16 26.04
C PRO A 217 -30.56 2.01 24.79
N GLY A 218 -30.02 1.53 23.67
CA GLY A 218 -30.78 1.20 22.45
C GLY A 218 -31.10 -0.29 22.27
N ASN A 219 -30.78 -1.15 23.24
CA ASN A 219 -31.00 -2.59 23.12
C ASN A 219 -32.46 -2.95 23.46
N LEU A 220 -33.25 -3.24 22.43
CA LEU A 220 -34.68 -3.57 22.53
C LEU A 220 -34.96 -4.71 23.54
N PRO A 221 -34.29 -5.89 23.45
CA PRO A 221 -34.43 -6.94 24.46
C PRO A 221 -34.26 -6.48 25.91
N ALA A 222 -33.31 -5.58 26.18
CA ALA A 222 -33.05 -5.10 27.54
C ALA A 222 -34.19 -4.19 28.03
N SER A 223 -34.63 -3.24 27.21
CA SER A 223 -35.73 -2.33 27.57
C SER A 223 -37.08 -3.05 27.67
N ASP A 224 -37.34 -4.01 26.79
CA ASP A 224 -38.61 -4.76 26.79
C ASP A 224 -38.65 -5.74 27.96
N GLY A 225 -37.53 -6.40 28.26
CA GLY A 225 -37.39 -7.22 29.46
C GLY A 225 -37.62 -6.43 30.74
N LEU A 226 -37.05 -5.23 30.84
CA LEU A 226 -37.25 -4.35 32.00
C LEU A 226 -38.73 -4.00 32.20
N LYS A 227 -39.41 -3.56 31.14
CA LYS A 227 -40.85 -3.24 31.20
C LYS A 227 -41.70 -4.43 31.62
N ARG A 228 -41.41 -5.62 31.10
CA ARG A 228 -42.12 -6.86 31.46
C ARG A 228 -41.92 -7.20 32.94
N ALA A 229 -40.69 -7.12 33.44
CA ALA A 229 -40.40 -7.39 34.84
C ALA A 229 -41.09 -6.38 35.77
N GLU A 230 -41.08 -5.09 35.42
CA GLU A 230 -41.78 -4.05 36.19
C GLU A 230 -43.30 -4.25 36.21
N ALA A 231 -43.90 -4.62 35.07
CA ALA A 231 -45.32 -4.93 34.98
C ALA A 231 -45.69 -6.16 35.83
N ALA A 232 -44.86 -7.20 35.83
CA ALA A 232 -45.08 -8.40 36.65
C ALA A 232 -45.03 -8.09 38.15
N ILE A 233 -44.04 -7.29 38.58
CA ILE A 233 -43.93 -6.84 39.98
C ILE A 233 -45.18 -6.03 40.39
N ALA A 234 -45.62 -5.10 39.55
CA ALA A 234 -46.81 -4.29 39.82
C ALA A 234 -48.08 -5.15 39.92
N ALA A 235 -48.24 -6.15 39.05
CA ALA A 235 -49.37 -7.07 39.08
C ALA A 235 -49.38 -7.95 40.35
N ALA A 236 -48.20 -8.40 40.80
CA ALA A 236 -48.06 -9.16 42.04
C ALA A 236 -48.44 -8.30 43.27
N GLN A 237 -47.97 -7.05 43.33
CA GLN A 237 -48.31 -6.11 44.39
C GLN A 237 -49.82 -5.83 44.44
N ALA A 238 -50.45 -5.55 43.29
CA ALA A 238 -51.90 -5.32 43.21
C ALA A 238 -52.71 -6.54 43.68
N SER A 239 -52.25 -7.75 43.36
CA SER A 239 -52.90 -8.99 43.81
C SER A 239 -52.81 -9.17 45.33
N LEU A 240 -51.67 -8.84 45.94
CA LEU A 240 -51.50 -8.87 47.39
C LEU A 240 -52.42 -7.86 48.09
N GLU A 241 -52.50 -6.63 47.58
CA GLU A 241 -53.39 -5.60 48.12
C GLU A 241 -54.86 -6.02 48.04
N LYS A 242 -55.27 -6.60 46.91
CA LYS A 242 -56.63 -7.14 46.72
C LYS A 242 -56.93 -8.26 47.72
N ASN A 243 -56.03 -9.23 47.86
CA ASN A 243 -56.20 -10.34 48.80
C ASN A 243 -56.27 -9.85 50.25
N ALA A 244 -55.43 -8.86 50.62
CA ALA A 244 -55.47 -8.23 51.94
C ALA A 244 -56.79 -7.49 52.19
N ALA A 245 -57.31 -6.78 51.19
CA ALA A 245 -58.61 -6.11 51.27
C ALA A 245 -59.77 -7.11 51.43
N GLU A 246 -59.75 -8.21 50.68
CA GLU A 246 -60.74 -9.29 50.79
C GLU A 246 -60.70 -9.99 52.16
N ALA A 247 -59.50 -10.26 52.70
CA ALA A 247 -59.33 -10.82 54.03
C ALA A 247 -59.95 -9.91 55.11
N LYS A 248 -59.67 -8.60 55.06
CA LYS A 248 -60.28 -7.61 55.97
C LYS A 248 -61.81 -7.58 55.86
N ARG A 249 -62.37 -7.67 54.64
CA ARG A 249 -63.83 -7.74 54.43
C ARG A 249 -64.44 -9.01 55.04
N ARG A 250 -63.78 -10.16 54.87
CA ARG A 250 -64.22 -11.45 55.44
C ARG A 250 -64.20 -11.41 56.97
N GLU A 251 -63.14 -10.86 57.56
CA GLU A 251 -63.04 -10.69 59.02
C GLU A 251 -64.15 -9.77 59.55
N GLY A 252 -64.37 -8.62 58.91
CA GLY A 252 -65.46 -7.70 59.29
C GLY A 252 -66.85 -8.34 59.19
N ALA A 253 -67.09 -9.16 58.15
CA ALA A 253 -68.34 -9.89 57.98
C ALA A 253 -68.52 -11.03 59.00
N TRP A 254 -67.43 -11.70 59.39
CA TRP A 254 -67.46 -12.70 60.46
C TRP A 254 -67.71 -12.07 61.82
N ARG A 255 -67.06 -10.94 62.14
CA ARG A 255 -67.29 -10.19 63.39
C ARG A 255 -68.75 -9.76 63.54
N ARG A 256 -69.38 -9.24 62.47
CA ARG A 256 -70.81 -8.87 62.48
C ARG A 256 -71.76 -10.04 62.76
N ARG A 257 -71.39 -11.28 62.38
CA ARG A 257 -72.21 -12.48 62.62
C ARG A 257 -72.07 -13.06 64.03
N ARG A 258 -71.03 -12.68 64.78
CA ARG A 258 -70.69 -13.28 66.09
C ARG A 258 -71.04 -12.39 67.28
N SER A 259 -71.44 -11.14 67.06
CA SER A 259 -71.98 -10.29 68.12
C SER A 259 -73.35 -10.84 68.55
N PRO A 260 -73.52 -11.31 69.79
CA PRO A 260 -74.84 -11.61 70.33
C PRO A 260 -75.61 -10.29 70.43
N GLY A 261 -76.87 -10.30 69.98
CA GLY A 261 -77.83 -9.24 70.30
C GLY A 261 -78.17 -9.24 71.78
#